data_AF-A0A6J6GVX4-F1
#
_entry.id   AF-A0A6J6GVX4-F1
#
_cell.length_a   1.000
_cell.length_b   1.000
_cell.length_c   1.000
_cell.angle_alpha   90.00
_cell.angle_beta   90.00
_cell.angle_gamma   90.00
#
_symmetry.space_group_name_H-M   'P 1'
#
loop_
_entity.id
_entity.type
_entity.pdbx_description
1 polymer ?
#
loop_
_entity_poly.entity_id
_entity_poly.type
_entity_poly.pdbx_seq_one_letter_code
_entity_poly.pdbx_strand_id
1 'polypeptide(L)'
;MRSWVNDLGLYPQWLSIVPRAEVVAAEGDDRAWAVELRAKVGPLARSKKLRMERVADTPDHVRFERRETDARDHSSWVLDAEIEPVDSGCRLTMILRYGGAFGGGLVERLLRDEIETSKQKLRTLVESTSPTP
;
A
#
# COMPACT_ATOMS: atom_id res chain seq x y z
N MET A 1 -6.77 12.69 -4.04
CA MET A 1 -6.26 11.34 -4.38
C MET A 1 -4.80 11.16 -3.96
N ARG A 2 -3.83 11.86 -4.56
CA ARG A 2 -2.38 11.67 -4.27
C ARG A 2 -2.00 11.68 -2.79
N SER A 3 -2.58 12.59 -2.00
CA SER A 3 -2.34 12.66 -0.54
C SER A 3 -2.69 11.37 0.22
N TRP A 4 -3.63 10.56 -0.29
CA TRP A 4 -4.02 9.28 0.28
C TRP A 4 -3.11 8.11 -0.15
N VAL A 5 -2.36 8.30 -1.25
CA VAL A 5 -1.54 7.27 -1.90
C VAL A 5 -0.05 7.47 -1.59
N ASN A 6 0.41 8.72 -1.41
CA ASN A 6 1.83 9.00 -1.17
C ASN A 6 2.28 8.80 0.28
N ASP A 7 1.38 8.43 1.19
CA ASP A 7 1.69 8.15 2.59
C ASP A 7 1.12 6.79 3.01
N LEU A 8 2.01 5.80 3.20
CA LEU A 8 1.63 4.47 3.67
C LEU A 8 0.95 4.52 5.05
N GLY A 9 1.17 5.55 5.86
CA GLY A 9 0.50 5.72 7.16
C GLY A 9 -1.02 5.87 7.04
N LEU A 10 -1.54 6.25 5.87
CA LEU A 10 -2.98 6.36 5.62
C LEU A 10 -3.61 5.05 5.12
N TYR A 11 -2.80 4.09 4.70
CA TYR A 11 -3.27 2.85 4.08
C TYR A 11 -4.15 2.00 5.00
N PRO A 12 -3.90 1.91 6.33
CA PRO A 12 -4.80 1.17 7.21
C PRO A 12 -6.26 1.64 7.21
N GLN A 13 -6.53 2.87 6.75
CA GLN A 13 -7.89 3.41 6.67
C GLN A 13 -8.70 2.83 5.50
N TRP A 14 -8.04 2.35 4.45
CA TRP A 14 -8.72 1.91 3.23
C TRP A 14 -8.22 0.57 2.67
N LEU A 15 -7.01 0.12 3.01
CA LEU A 15 -6.42 -1.14 2.58
C LEU A 15 -6.23 -2.10 3.77
N SER A 16 -7.18 -3.01 3.97
CA SER A 16 -7.28 -3.86 5.16
C SER A 16 -6.18 -4.92 5.28
N ILE A 17 -5.54 -5.30 4.17
CA ILE A 17 -4.33 -6.13 4.19
C ILE A 17 -3.14 -5.41 4.84
N VAL A 18 -3.21 -4.09 5.01
CA VAL A 18 -2.26 -3.26 5.75
C VAL A 18 -2.90 -2.81 7.06
N PRO A 19 -2.99 -3.67 8.09
CA PRO A 19 -3.58 -3.27 9.37
C PRO A 19 -2.77 -2.18 10.10
N ARG A 20 -1.49 -1.99 9.76
CA ARG A 20 -0.60 -1.02 10.41
C ARG A 20 0.50 -0.59 9.47
N ALA A 21 0.77 0.71 9.43
CA ALA A 21 1.91 1.31 8.74
C ALA A 21 2.36 2.52 9.54
N GLU A 22 3.60 2.49 10.04
CA GLU A 22 4.13 3.54 10.90
C GLU A 22 5.38 4.14 10.30
N VAL A 23 5.47 5.46 10.30
CA VAL A 23 6.69 6.16 9.88
C VAL A 23 7.84 5.75 10.80
N VAL A 24 8.96 5.36 10.19
CA VAL A 24 10.20 5.02 10.87
C VAL A 24 11.35 5.85 10.30
N ALA A 25 12.47 5.87 11.03
CA ALA A 25 13.67 6.54 10.56
C ALA A 25 14.12 5.99 9.19
N ALA A 26 14.47 6.91 8.31
CA ALA A 26 15.13 6.64 7.04
C ALA A 26 16.44 7.44 6.98
N GLU A 27 17.35 6.99 6.13
CA GLU A 27 18.57 7.73 5.87
C GLU A 27 18.27 8.89 4.90
N GLY A 28 18.79 10.09 5.19
CA GLY A 28 18.56 11.28 4.36
C GLY A 28 17.16 11.88 4.50
N ASP A 29 16.67 12.50 3.42
CA ASP A 29 15.36 13.16 3.34
C ASP A 29 14.21 12.20 3.00
N ASP A 30 14.51 10.92 2.78
CA ASP A 30 13.51 9.91 2.45
C ASP A 30 12.60 9.60 3.63
N ARG A 31 11.42 9.03 3.34
CA ARG A 31 10.52 8.48 4.35
C ARG A 31 10.47 6.97 4.23
N ALA A 32 10.46 6.32 5.38
CA ALA A 32 10.26 4.89 5.49
C ALA A 32 9.10 4.56 6.41
N TRP A 33 8.51 3.40 6.17
CA TRP A 33 7.41 2.88 6.96
C TRP A 33 7.69 1.45 7.38
N ALA A 34 7.49 1.14 8.66
CA ALA A 34 7.29 -0.23 9.12
C ALA A 34 5.85 -0.63 8.83
N VAL A 35 5.66 -1.51 7.85
CA VAL A 35 4.36 -1.99 7.38
C VAL A 35 4.12 -3.40 7.91
N GLU A 36 2.97 -3.61 8.56
CA GLU A 36 2.44 -4.94 8.80
C GLU A 36 1.50 -5.31 7.66
N LEU A 37 1.77 -6.42 7.00
CA LEU A 37 0.86 -7.06 6.07
C LEU A 37 0.18 -8.23 6.74
N ARG A 38 -1.13 -8.36 6.56
CA ARG A 38 -1.94 -9.41 7.16
C ARG A 38 -2.83 -10.09 6.12
N ALA A 39 -2.64 -11.38 5.96
CA ALA A 39 -3.55 -12.26 5.25
C ALA A 39 -4.44 -12.99 6.27
N LYS A 40 -5.76 -12.81 6.20
CA LYS A 40 -6.73 -13.49 7.06
C LYS A 40 -7.40 -14.63 6.30
N VAL A 41 -7.43 -15.83 6.88
CA VAL A 41 -8.09 -17.02 6.32
C VAL A 41 -8.92 -17.65 7.40
N GLY A 42 -10.23 -17.37 7.39
CA GLY A 42 -11.12 -17.78 8.49
C GLY A 42 -10.61 -17.22 9.84
N PRO A 43 -10.55 -18.03 10.92
CA PRO A 43 -10.08 -17.57 12.22
C PRO A 43 -8.56 -17.35 12.30
N LEU A 44 -7.80 -17.75 11.28
CA LEU A 44 -6.35 -17.67 11.28
C LEU A 44 -5.88 -16.43 10.54
N ALA A 45 -4.84 -15.78 11.08
CA ALA A 45 -4.17 -14.66 10.42
C ALA A 45 -2.67 -14.92 10.35
N ARG A 46 -2.08 -14.68 9.18
CA ARG A 46 -0.63 -14.63 8.99
C ARG A 46 -0.25 -13.18 8.80
N SER A 47 0.67 -12.70 9.63
CA SER A 47 1.25 -11.37 9.47
C SER A 47 2.72 -11.44 9.06
N LYS A 48 3.17 -10.45 8.29
CA LYS A 48 4.59 -10.18 8.05
C LYS A 48 4.84 -8.70 8.21
N LYS A 49 5.96 -8.37 8.83
CA LYS A 49 6.44 -6.99 8.92
C LYS A 49 7.53 -6.79 7.88
N LEU A 50 7.51 -5.63 7.26
CA LEU A 50 8.52 -5.22 6.31
C LEU A 50 8.73 -3.71 6.37
N ARG A 51 9.96 -3.28 6.12
CA ARG A 51 10.28 -1.85 6.01
C ARG A 51 10.19 -1.43 4.54
N MET A 52 9.35 -0.44 4.25
CA MET A 52 9.14 0.13 2.91
C MET A 52 9.69 1.54 2.85
N GLU A 53 10.31 1.90 1.74
CA GLU A 53 10.71 3.27 1.43
C GLU A 53 9.95 3.77 0.22
N ARG A 54 9.65 5.07 0.19
CA ARG A 54 9.11 5.71 -1.00
C ARG A 54 10.25 6.07 -1.93
N VAL A 55 10.30 5.42 -3.09
CA VAL A 55 11.40 5.53 -4.05
C VAL A 55 11.06 6.43 -5.24
N ALA A 56 9.77 6.73 -5.44
CA ALA A 56 9.29 7.73 -6.37
C ALA A 56 8.08 8.46 -5.77
N ASP A 57 8.05 9.79 -5.93
CA ASP A 57 6.93 10.63 -5.50
C ASP A 57 6.75 11.81 -6.46
N THR A 58 5.99 11.58 -7.52
CA THR A 58 5.62 12.59 -8.53
C THR A 58 4.10 12.84 -8.45
N PRO A 59 3.56 13.84 -9.17
CA PRO A 59 2.11 14.10 -9.18
C PRO A 59 1.25 12.92 -9.66
N ASP A 60 1.77 12.15 -10.62
CA ASP A 60 1.10 11.06 -11.34
C ASP A 60 1.63 9.67 -10.99
N HIS A 61 2.77 9.56 -10.29
CA HIS A 61 3.38 8.29 -9.93
C HIS A 61 3.96 8.28 -8.52
N VAL A 62 3.59 7.26 -7.74
CA VAL A 62 4.13 6.98 -6.41
C VAL A 62 4.58 5.52 -6.36
N ARG A 63 5.80 5.28 -5.89
CA ARG A 63 6.33 3.92 -5.75
C ARG A 63 6.95 3.70 -4.39
N PHE A 64 6.63 2.58 -3.78
CA PHE A 64 7.25 2.09 -2.56
C PHE A 64 7.94 0.76 -2.79
N GLU A 65 9.12 0.59 -2.22
CA GLU A 65 9.88 -0.65 -2.28
C GLU A 65 10.31 -1.08 -0.90
N ARG A 66 10.34 -2.39 -0.68
CA ARG A 66 10.91 -2.95 0.55
C ARG A 66 12.41 -2.70 0.58
N ARG A 67 12.86 -1.97 1.58
CA ARG A 67 14.27 -1.72 1.90
C ARG A 67 14.48 -1.92 3.40
N GLU A 68 15.05 -3.06 3.74
CA GLU A 68 15.42 -3.41 5.12
C GLU A 68 16.81 -2.85 5.42
N THR A 69 17.09 -2.58 6.70
CA THR A 69 18.39 -2.08 7.16
C THR A 69 19.29 -3.19 7.71
N ASP A 70 18.83 -4.44 7.68
CA ASP A 70 19.65 -5.59 8.07
C ASP A 70 20.47 -6.11 6.88
N ALA A 71 21.48 -6.93 7.16
CA ALA A 71 22.36 -7.49 6.14
C ALA A 71 21.78 -8.74 5.45
N ARG A 72 20.49 -9.04 5.62
CA ARG A 72 19.89 -10.27 5.08
C ARG A 72 19.29 -10.02 3.71
N ASP A 73 19.32 -11.05 2.88
CA ASP A 73 18.56 -11.04 1.65
C ASP A 73 17.08 -11.23 1.93
N HIS A 74 16.28 -10.34 1.38
CA HIS A 74 14.86 -10.22 1.64
C HIS A 74 14.11 -10.21 0.33
N SER A 75 13.08 -11.04 0.23
CA SER A 75 12.22 -11.05 -0.96
C SER A 75 11.68 -9.67 -1.25
N SER A 76 11.71 -9.28 -2.53
CA SER A 76 11.27 -7.97 -3.01
C SER A 76 9.78 -7.77 -2.81
N TRP A 77 9.40 -6.56 -2.40
CA TRP A 77 8.02 -6.09 -2.37
C TRP A 77 8.01 -4.70 -2.98
N VAL A 78 7.14 -4.50 -3.96
CA VAL A 78 7.00 -3.25 -4.69
C VAL A 78 5.52 -2.92 -4.77
N LEU A 79 5.16 -1.74 -4.28
CA LEU A 79 3.86 -1.15 -4.48
C LEU A 79 4.01 0.03 -5.42
N ASP A 80 3.38 -0.07 -6.57
CA ASP A 80 3.44 0.92 -7.64
C ASP A 80 2.05 1.52 -7.85
N ALA A 81 1.94 2.85 -7.84
CA ALA A 81 0.68 3.55 -7.96
C ALA A 81 0.77 4.65 -9.02
N GLU A 82 -0.09 4.55 -10.02
CA GLU A 82 -0.23 5.51 -11.11
C GLU A 82 -1.57 6.24 -10.97
N ILE A 83 -1.54 7.56 -11.11
CA ILE A 83 -2.68 8.46 -10.95
C ILE A 83 -2.86 9.21 -12.26
N GLU A 84 -3.89 8.85 -13.01
CA GLU A 84 -4.23 9.48 -14.28
C GLU A 84 -5.43 10.42 -14.08
N PRO A 85 -5.37 11.68 -14.55
CA PRO A 85 -6.55 12.53 -14.58
C PRO A 85 -7.57 11.99 -15.60
N VAL A 86 -8.86 12.06 -15.27
CA VAL A 86 -9.98 11.78 -16.18
C VAL A 86 -11.01 12.89 -16.06
N ASP A 87 -11.91 13.04 -17.04
CA ASP A 87 -12.83 14.18 -17.16
C ASP A 87 -13.53 14.60 -15.85
N SER A 88 -13.95 13.63 -15.03
CA SER A 88 -14.62 13.88 -13.74
C SER A 88 -13.91 13.27 -12.54
N GLY A 89 -12.57 13.28 -12.52
CA GLY A 89 -11.79 12.84 -11.36
C GLY A 89 -10.42 12.29 -11.72
N CYS A 90 -10.09 11.13 -11.16
CA CYS A 90 -8.84 10.44 -11.48
C CYS A 90 -9.05 8.92 -11.50
N ARG A 91 -8.22 8.25 -12.29
CA ARG A 91 -8.04 6.81 -12.26
C ARG A 91 -6.79 6.50 -11.46
N LEU A 92 -6.93 5.67 -10.44
CA LEU A 92 -5.81 5.12 -9.67
C LEU A 92 -5.59 3.68 -10.11
N THR A 93 -4.42 3.40 -10.67
CA THR A 93 -3.95 2.04 -10.95
C THR A 93 -2.92 1.68 -9.88
N MET A 94 -3.12 0.56 -9.18
CA MET A 94 -2.17 0.07 -8.18
C MET A 94 -1.71 -1.33 -8.52
N ILE A 95 -0.40 -1.55 -8.46
CA ILE A 95 0.24 -2.84 -8.73
C ILE A 95 1.09 -3.22 -7.52
N LEU A 96 0.73 -4.31 -6.86
CA LEU A 96 1.53 -4.92 -5.81
C LEU A 96 2.29 -6.11 -6.39
N ARG A 97 3.61 -6.00 -6.49
CA ARG A 97 4.52 -7.11 -6.84
C ARG A 97 5.19 -7.59 -5.57
N TYR A 98 5.10 -8.88 -5.29
CA TYR A 98 5.69 -9.47 -4.10
C TYR A 98 6.38 -10.79 -4.40
N GLY A 99 7.53 -11.00 -3.75
CA GLY A 99 8.28 -12.24 -3.78
C GLY A 99 8.25 -12.97 -2.44
N GLY A 100 8.63 -14.24 -2.48
CA GLY A 100 8.78 -15.12 -1.32
C GLY A 100 7.52 -15.91 -0.99
N ALA A 101 7.65 -16.86 -0.05
CA ALA A 101 6.58 -17.75 0.37
C ALA A 101 5.56 -17.04 1.29
N PHE A 102 4.87 -16.02 0.77
CA PHE A 102 3.54 -15.66 1.28
C PHE A 102 2.59 -16.73 0.73
N GLY A 103 2.47 -17.85 1.45
CA GLY A 103 1.76 -19.09 1.07
C GLY A 103 0.90 -19.01 -0.20
N GLY A 104 1.35 -19.68 -1.27
CA GLY A 104 0.80 -19.56 -2.63
C GLY A 104 -0.71 -19.72 -2.76
N GLY A 105 -1.28 -19.18 -3.85
CA GLY A 105 -2.69 -19.27 -4.29
C GLY A 105 -3.74 -18.60 -3.38
N LEU A 106 -3.61 -18.76 -2.06
CA LEU A 106 -4.51 -18.25 -1.04
C LEU A 106 -4.38 -16.73 -0.87
N VAL A 107 -3.16 -16.21 -0.99
CA VAL A 107 -2.88 -14.77 -0.95
C VAL A 107 -3.53 -14.06 -2.14
N GLU A 108 -3.47 -14.64 -3.34
CA GLU A 108 -4.09 -14.06 -4.54
C GLU A 108 -5.62 -13.95 -4.40
N ARG A 109 -6.28 -14.93 -3.78
CA ARG A 109 -7.72 -14.86 -3.50
C ARG A 109 -8.06 -13.76 -2.50
N LEU A 110 -7.29 -13.64 -1.42
CA LEU A 110 -7.50 -12.58 -0.43
C LEU A 110 -7.25 -11.19 -0.99
N LEU A 111 -6.23 -11.04 -1.85
CA LEU A 111 -5.97 -9.80 -2.56
C LEU A 111 -7.15 -9.41 -3.45
N ARG A 112 -7.81 -10.37 -4.11
CA ARG A 112 -8.98 -10.10 -4.96
C ARG A 112 -10.15 -9.51 -4.16
N ASP A 113 -10.50 -10.11 -3.03
CA ASP A 113 -11.61 -9.62 -2.19
C ASP A 113 -11.27 -8.27 -1.54
N GLU A 114 -9.99 -8.09 -1.19
CA GLU A 114 -9.50 -6.82 -0.68
C GLU A 114 -9.64 -5.71 -1.71
N ILE A 115 -9.22 -5.94 -2.97
CA ILE A 115 -9.22 -4.93 -4.03
C ILE A 115 -10.57 -4.21 -4.16
N GLU A 116 -11.67 -4.96 -4.19
CA GLU A 116 -13.01 -4.35 -4.32
C GLU A 116 -13.40 -3.55 -3.07
N THR A 117 -13.08 -4.09 -1.88
CA THR A 117 -13.34 -3.41 -0.61
C THR A 117 -12.52 -2.11 -0.48
N SER A 118 -11.23 -2.14 -0.84
CA SER A 118 -10.35 -0.98 -0.71
C SER A 118 -10.72 0.14 -1.68
N LYS A 119 -11.11 -0.20 -2.91
CA LYS A 119 -11.60 0.77 -3.90
C LYS A 119 -12.77 1.58 -3.34
N GLN A 120 -13.76 0.90 -2.75
CA GLN A 120 -14.94 1.56 -2.19
C GLN A 120 -14.56 2.47 -1.01
N LYS A 121 -13.76 1.98 -0.06
CA LYS A 121 -13.30 2.77 1.10
C LYS A 121 -12.52 4.00 0.68
N LEU A 122 -11.55 3.84 -0.22
CA LEU A 122 -10.72 4.94 -0.70
C LEU A 122 -11.56 5.99 -1.43
N ARG A 123 -12.52 5.56 -2.26
CA ARG A 123 -13.45 6.48 -2.92
C ARG A 123 -14.22 7.33 -1.89
N THR A 124 -14.81 6.71 -0.88
CA THR A 124 -15.54 7.42 0.17
C THR A 124 -14.66 8.43 0.93
N LEU A 125 -13.40 8.08 1.21
CA LEU A 125 -12.46 8.99 1.88
C LEU A 125 -12.04 10.17 1.01
N VAL A 126 -11.85 9.93 -0.30
CA VAL A 126 -11.51 10.99 -1.25
C VAL A 126 -12.68 11.95 -1.44
N GLU A 127 -13.91 11.42 -1.55
CA GLU A 127 -15.14 12.21 -1.67
C GLU A 127 -15.41 13.04 -0.41
N SER A 128 -15.17 12.49 0.79
CA SER A 128 -15.39 13.22 2.05
C SER A 128 -14.34 14.29 2.35
N THR A 129 -13.15 14.16 1.79
CA THR A 129 -12.06 15.15 1.94
C THR A 129 -12.12 16.24 0.86
N SER A 130 -12.84 16.00 -0.23
CA SER A 130 -13.08 17.01 -1.26
C SER A 130 -14.23 17.90 -0.79
N PRO A 131 -14.07 19.24 -0.70
CA PRO A 131 -15.21 20.09 -0.44
C PRO A 131 -16.25 19.87 -1.54
N THR A 132 -17.48 19.55 -1.14
CA THR A 132 -18.63 19.47 -2.06
C THR A 132 -18.70 20.76 -2.87
N PRO A 133 -18.82 20.71 -4.22
CA PRO A 133 -19.08 21.91 -5.00
C PRO A 133 -20.42 22.56 -4.64
#